data_AF-A0A163ZU27-F1
#
_entry.id   AF-A0A163ZU27-F1
#
_cell.length_a   1.000
_cell.length_b   1.000
_cell.length_c   1.000
_cell.angle_alpha   90.00
_cell.angle_beta   90.00
_cell.angle_gamma   90.00
#
_symmetry.space_group_name_H-M   'P 1'
#
loop_
_entity.id
_entity.type
_entity.pdbx_description
1 polymer ?
#
loop_
_entity_poly.entity_id
_entity_poly.type
_entity_poly.pdbx_seq_one_letter_code
_entity_poly.pdbx_strand_id
1 'polypeptide(L)'
;MVPAIEAADAMTKAAEVQLVSREYVGGGYVTVMVRGETGAVNAAVRAGADACERVGDGLVAAHIIARPHQEVEPALVPTNVRRRS
;
A
#
# COMPACT_ATOMS: atom_id res chain seq x y z
N MET A 1 -6.83 8.73 -6.47
CA MET A 1 -5.55 9.24 -5.90
C MET A 1 -5.68 9.66 -4.44
N VAL A 2 -6.69 10.46 -4.07
CA VAL A 2 -6.93 10.88 -2.67
C VAL A 2 -7.06 9.69 -1.69
N PRO A 3 -7.83 8.62 -1.98
CA PRO A 3 -7.99 7.50 -1.03
C PRO A 3 -6.67 6.76 -0.75
N ALA A 4 -5.80 6.66 -1.77
CA ALA A 4 -4.49 6.02 -1.63
C ALA A 4 -3.52 6.83 -0.74
N ILE A 5 -3.61 8.16 -0.79
CA ILE A 5 -2.81 9.04 0.08
C ILE A 5 -3.29 8.91 1.53
N GLU A 6 -4.60 8.95 1.74
CA GLU A 6 -5.21 8.76 3.05
C GLU A 6 -4.84 7.39 3.65
N ALA A 7 -4.91 6.33 2.85
CA ALA A 7 -4.53 4.99 3.27
C ALA A 7 -3.05 4.94 3.71
N ALA A 8 -2.13 5.54 2.95
CA ALA A 8 -0.71 5.57 3.28
C ALA A 8 -0.43 6.36 4.57
N ASP A 9 -1.09 7.51 4.75
CA ASP A 9 -0.99 8.32 5.96
C ASP A 9 -1.47 7.53 7.19
N ALA A 10 -2.65 6.91 7.10
CA ALA A 10 -3.19 6.08 8.17
C ALA A 10 -2.30 4.86 8.50
N MET A 11 -1.76 4.16 7.48
CA MET A 11 -0.86 3.02 7.67
C MET A 11 0.38 3.41 8.48
N THR A 12 1.06 4.50 8.09
CA THR A 12 2.31 4.94 8.73
C THR A 12 2.11 5.55 10.10
N LYS A 13 0.92 6.08 10.41
CA LYS A 13 0.56 6.57 11.75
C LYS A 13 0.16 5.46 12.71
N ALA A 14 -0.38 4.35 12.19
CA ALA A 14 -0.93 3.28 13.02
C ALA A 14 0.14 2.33 13.59
N ALA A 15 1.25 2.16 12.90
CA ALA A 15 2.32 1.25 13.32
C ALA A 15 3.68 1.64 12.70
N GLU A 16 4.75 1.07 13.25
CA GLU A 16 6.10 1.23 12.72
C GLU A 16 6.28 0.44 11.42
N VAL A 17 5.92 1.09 10.30
CA VAL A 17 6.06 0.55 8.95
C VAL A 17 6.65 1.61 8.02
N GLN A 18 7.41 1.17 7.03
CA GLN A 18 7.96 2.02 5.98
C GLN A 18 7.07 1.97 4.75
N LEU A 19 6.66 3.13 4.23
CA LEU A 19 6.06 3.22 2.90
C LEU A 19 7.13 2.90 1.84
N VAL A 20 6.90 1.84 1.07
CA VAL A 20 7.86 1.33 0.09
C VAL A 20 7.49 1.75 -1.32
N SER A 21 6.21 1.68 -1.69
CA SER A 21 5.80 2.04 -3.04
C SER A 21 4.39 2.61 -3.10
N ARG A 22 4.15 3.32 -4.20
CA ARG A 22 2.84 3.78 -4.65
C ARG A 22 2.79 3.56 -6.16
N GLU A 23 2.06 2.53 -6.57
CA GLU A 23 2.04 2.04 -7.94
C GLU A 23 0.73 2.46 -8.64
N TYR A 24 0.85 2.92 -9.88
CA TYR A 24 -0.30 3.21 -10.74
C TYR A 24 -0.54 2.04 -11.67
N VAL A 25 -1.67 1.36 -11.46
CA VAL A 25 -2.04 0.19 -12.27
C VAL A 25 -2.71 0.61 -13.58
N GLY A 26 -3.26 1.83 -13.63
CA GLY A 26 -4.05 2.36 -14.75
C GLY A 26 -5.54 2.39 -14.41
N GLY A 27 -6.36 3.04 -15.24
CA GLY A 27 -7.81 3.12 -15.02
C GLY A 27 -8.23 3.82 -13.72
N GLY A 28 -7.37 4.68 -13.16
CA GLY A 28 -7.60 5.34 -11.87
C GLY A 28 -7.17 4.54 -10.63
N TYR A 29 -6.77 3.28 -10.80
CA TYR A 29 -6.34 2.42 -9.70
C TYR A 29 -4.91 2.73 -9.24
N VAL A 30 -4.76 2.80 -7.92
CA VAL A 30 -3.49 3.04 -7.24
C VAL A 30 -3.36 2.07 -6.08
N THR A 31 -2.20 1.43 -5.97
CA THR A 31 -1.85 0.55 -4.85
C THR A 31 -0.75 1.21 -4.03
N VAL A 32 -0.90 1.23 -2.71
CA VAL A 32 0.14 1.65 -1.76
C VAL A 32 0.65 0.42 -1.02
N MET A 33 1.97 0.38 -0.79
CA MET A 33 2.61 -0.76 -0.15
C MET A 33 3.54 -0.31 0.97
N VAL A 34 3.41 -0.96 2.12
CA VAL A 34 4.24 -0.75 3.30
C VAL A 34 5.00 -2.02 3.66
N ARG A 35 6.12 -1.89 4.38
CA ARG A 35 6.89 -3.00 4.93
C ARG A 35 7.24 -2.76 6.39
N GLY A 36 7.40 -3.85 7.13
CA GLY A 36 7.77 -3.85 8.54
C GLY A 36 7.64 -5.27 9.11
N GLU A 37 7.72 -5.41 10.42
CA GLU A 37 7.40 -6.67 11.07
C GLU A 37 5.93 -7.07 10.86
N THR A 38 5.64 -8.37 10.80
CA THR A 38 4.30 -8.87 10.46
C THR A 38 3.20 -8.28 11.34
N GLY A 39 3.45 -8.06 12.64
CA GLY A 39 2.49 -7.43 13.54
C GLY A 39 2.20 -5.97 13.19
N ALA A 40 3.24 -5.18 12.90
CA ALA A 40 3.11 -3.79 12.48
C ALA A 40 2.38 -3.66 11.15
N VAL A 41 2.69 -4.52 10.17
CA VAL A 41 2.01 -4.56 8.87
C VAL A 41 0.52 -4.91 9.02
N ASN A 42 0.16 -5.85 9.92
CA ASN A 42 -1.24 -6.18 10.20
C ASN A 42 -2.02 -4.97 10.72
N ALA A 43 -1.46 -4.23 11.68
CA ALA A 43 -2.09 -3.04 12.24
C ALA A 43 -2.21 -1.92 11.20
N ALA A 44 -1.12 -1.65 10.48
CA ALA A 44 -1.07 -0.62 9.44
C ALA A 44 -2.10 -0.87 8.34
N VAL A 45 -2.14 -2.08 7.76
CA VAL A 45 -3.02 -2.39 6.63
C VAL A 45 -4.49 -2.30 7.02
N ARG A 46 -4.87 -2.73 8.23
CA ARG A 46 -6.25 -2.57 8.73
C ARG A 46 -6.63 -1.10 8.86
N ALA A 47 -5.79 -0.29 9.50
CA ALA A 47 -6.04 1.15 9.63
C ALA A 47 -6.14 1.86 8.27
N GLY A 48 -5.27 1.49 7.32
CA GLY A 48 -5.28 2.02 5.96
C GLY A 48 -6.52 1.61 5.17
N ALA A 49 -6.98 0.36 5.32
CA ALA A 49 -8.20 -0.14 4.70
C ALA A 49 -9.42 0.63 5.21
N ASP A 50 -9.58 0.76 6.52
CA ASP A 50 -10.67 1.52 7.14
C ASP A 50 -10.66 2.99 6.73
N ALA A 51 -9.48 3.61 6.62
CA ALA A 51 -9.34 4.99 6.19
C ALA A 51 -9.70 5.16 4.70
N CYS A 52 -9.26 4.22 3.85
CA CYS A 52 -9.57 4.19 2.42
C CYS A 52 -11.05 4.01 2.16
N GLU A 53 -11.74 3.12 2.88
CA GLU A 53 -13.18 2.89 2.71
C GLU A 53 -14.03 4.13 3.00
N ARG A 54 -13.57 5.01 3.90
CA ARG A 54 -14.29 6.26 4.22
C ARG A 54 -14.10 7.36 3.17
N VAL A 55 -13.14 7.21 2.25
CA VAL A 55 -12.75 8.27 1.30
C VAL A 55 -12.83 7.78 -0.14
N GLY A 56 -13.64 8.43 -0.96
CA GLY A 56 -13.74 8.15 -2.41
C GLY A 56 -14.61 6.94 -2.75
N ASP A 57 -14.27 6.21 -3.81
CA ASP A 57 -15.06 5.10 -4.37
C ASP A 57 -14.86 3.75 -3.65
N GLY A 58 -14.24 3.78 -2.47
CA GLY A 58 -14.03 2.61 -1.64
C GLY A 58 -12.75 1.82 -1.94
N LEU A 59 -12.48 0.85 -1.07
CA LEU A 59 -11.32 -0.02 -1.14
C LEU A 59 -11.54 -1.15 -2.16
N VAL A 60 -10.61 -1.29 -3.11
CA VAL A 60 -10.65 -2.40 -4.07
C VAL A 60 -10.14 -3.71 -3.42
N ALA A 61 -8.99 -3.64 -2.74
CA ALA A 61 -8.39 -4.78 -2.06
C ALA A 61 -7.39 -4.32 -0.99
N ALA A 62 -7.30 -5.10 0.09
CA ALA A 62 -6.22 -5.03 1.07
C ALA A 62 -5.69 -6.44 1.36
N HIS A 63 -4.37 -6.59 1.44
CA HIS A 63 -3.75 -7.90 1.63
C HIS A 63 -2.43 -7.79 2.39
N ILE A 64 -2.08 -8.85 3.10
CA ILE A 64 -0.86 -8.94 3.92
C ILE A 64 -0.12 -10.21 3.56
N ILE A 65 1.17 -10.06 3.26
CA ILE A 65 2.08 -11.17 2.98
C ILE A 65 3.12 -11.19 4.12
N ALA A 66 2.96 -12.09 5.08
CA ALA A 66 3.82 -12.12 6.27
C ALA A 66 5.29 -12.47 5.97
N ARG A 67 5.52 -13.30 4.95
CA ARG A 67 6.85 -13.75 4.54
C ARG A 67 6.88 -13.92 3.00
N PRO A 68 7.07 -12.83 2.24
CA PRO A 68 7.19 -12.93 0.79
C PRO A 68 8.36 -13.84 0.41
N HIS A 69 8.18 -14.63 -0.64
CA HIS A 69 9.26 -15.45 -1.18
C HIS A 69 10.32 -14.54 -1.82
N GLN A 70 11.60 -14.90 -1.70
CA GLN A 70 12.71 -14.06 -2.20
C GLN A 70 12.60 -13.75 -3.69
N GLU A 71 12.07 -14.67 -4.49
CA GLU A 71 11.84 -14.46 -5.93
C GLU A 71 10.75 -13.43 -6.24
N VAL A 72 9.88 -13.09 -5.29
CA VAL A 72 8.83 -12.08 -5.44
C VAL A 72 9.37 -10.69 -5.14
N GLU A 73 10.48 -10.58 -4.39
CA GLU A 73 11.07 -9.29 -4.01
C GLU A 73 11.30 -8.32 -5.17
N PRO A 74 11.84 -8.75 -6.34
CA PRO A 74 12.02 -7.85 -7.48
C PRO A 74 10.72 -7.22 -7.99
N ALA A 75 9.58 -7.92 -7.83
CA ALA A 75 8.27 -7.42 -8.23
C ALA A 75 7.65 -6.45 -7.20
N LEU A 76 8.18 -6.41 -5.97
CA LEU A 76 7.72 -5.56 -4.87
C LEU A 76 8.60 -4.32 -4.67
N VAL A 77 9.53 -4.04 -5.57
CA VAL A 77 10.32 -2.79 -5.59
C VAL A 77 9.59 -1.80 -6.51
N PRO A 78 9.51 -0.49 -6.16
CA PRO A 78 8.93 0.49 -7.06
C PRO A 78 9.59 0.42 -8.43
N THR A 79 8.80 0.19 -9.48
CA THR A 79 9.34 0.29 -10.82
C THR A 79 9.55 1.77 -11.11
N ASN A 80 10.80 2.20 -11.29
CA ASN A 80 11.17 3.58 -11.68
C ASN A 80 10.72 3.94 -13.11
N VAL A 81 9.69 3.29 -13.64
CA VAL A 81 9.15 3.52 -14.96
C VAL A 81 8.50 4.89 -14.93
N ARG A 82 9.26 5.91 -15.33
CA ARG A 82 8.71 7.16 -15.84
C ARG A 82 7.79 6.78 -17.00
N ARG A 83 6.51 6.54 -16.71
CA ARG A 83 5.48 6.44 -17.75
C ARG A 83 5.43 7.83 -18.37
N ARG A 84 6.12 7.99 -19.51
CA ARG A 84 6.08 9.18 -20.34
C ARG A 84 4.60 9.46 -20.60
N SER A 85 4.16 10.64 -20.17
CA SER A 85 2.92 11.27 -20.60
C SER A 85 2.86 11.38 -22.11
#